data_AF-A0A4Q2D5K7-F1
#
_entry.id   AF-A0A4Q2D5K7-F1
#
_cell.length_a   1.000
_cell.length_b   1.000
_cell.length_c   1.000
_cell.angle_alpha   90.00
_cell.angle_beta   90.00
_cell.angle_gamma   90.00
#
_symmetry.space_group_name_H-M   'P 1'
#
loop_
_entity.id
_entity.type
_entity.pdbx_description
1 polymer ?
#
loop_
_entity_poly.entity_id
_entity_poly.type
_entity_poly.pdbx_seq_one_letter_code
_entity_poly.pdbx_strand_id
1 'polypeptide(L)'
;MTPKPLFKTRENSGEDRKQRKEIVEFAQKCAKEKEDNRKERQKKAQAKKSHLDQLELILDANAIKDLKGAALRDMFDKFKEANAPDLGKVDKGCYGKVGDIQDAIVKAIDSYHKKKWVPALDSLAEGNEEVILADDEASD
;
A
#
# COMPACT_ATOMS: atom_id res chain seq x y z
N MET A 1 -37.11 20.75 -64.03
CA MET A 1 -37.40 20.98 -62.60
C MET A 1 -36.54 20.02 -61.78
N THR A 2 -35.46 20.51 -61.18
CA THR A 2 -34.65 19.71 -60.25
C THR A 2 -35.19 19.90 -58.83
N PRO A 3 -35.49 18.83 -58.09
CA PRO A 3 -35.94 18.98 -56.71
C PRO A 3 -34.76 19.45 -55.84
N LYS A 4 -34.96 20.54 -55.10
CA LYS A 4 -34.02 21.03 -54.09
C LYS A 4 -33.91 19.99 -52.96
N PRO A 5 -32.70 19.66 -52.47
CA PRO A 5 -32.59 18.86 -51.26
C PRO A 5 -33.05 19.67 -50.06
N LEU A 6 -34.10 19.19 -49.38
CA LEU A 6 -34.47 19.60 -48.04
C LEU A 6 -33.41 19.09 -47.05
N PHE A 7 -32.29 19.79 -46.95
CA PHE A 7 -31.42 19.64 -45.79
C PHE A 7 -32.19 20.15 -44.57
N LYS A 8 -32.70 19.21 -43.76
CA LYS A 8 -33.22 19.49 -42.42
C LYS A 8 -32.13 20.22 -41.64
N THR A 9 -32.25 21.53 -41.49
CA THR A 9 -31.52 22.35 -40.52
C THR A 9 -32.03 22.06 -39.11
N ARG A 10 -31.96 20.80 -38.68
CA ARG A 10 -32.34 20.35 -37.33
C ARG A 10 -31.11 19.89 -36.54
N GLU A 11 -29.94 20.45 -36.86
CA GLU A 11 -28.69 20.12 -36.15
C GLU A 11 -28.25 21.24 -35.18
N ASN A 12 -29.04 22.31 -35.05
CA ASN A 12 -28.70 23.46 -34.21
C ASN A 12 -29.92 24.04 -33.46
N SER A 13 -30.89 23.18 -33.09
CA SER A 13 -31.94 23.60 -32.16
C SER A 13 -31.31 24.00 -30.82
N GLY A 14 -31.83 25.04 -30.18
CA GLY A 14 -31.39 25.46 -28.84
C GLY A 14 -31.50 24.34 -27.80
N GLU A 15 -32.40 23.38 -28.00
CA GLU A 15 -32.52 22.17 -27.18
C GLU A 15 -31.33 21.21 -27.34
N ASP A 16 -30.88 20.91 -28.56
CA ASP A 16 -29.72 20.05 -28.78
C ASP A 16 -28.46 20.66 -28.18
N ARG A 17 -28.35 22.00 -28.23
CA ARG A 17 -27.25 22.73 -27.58
C ARG A 17 -27.33 22.68 -26.04
N LYS A 18 -28.53 22.68 -25.47
CA LYS A 18 -28.74 22.53 -24.01
C LYS A 18 -28.42 21.11 -23.56
N GLN A 19 -28.93 20.09 -24.25
CA GLN A 19 -28.63 18.69 -23.95
C GLN A 19 -27.13 18.39 -24.04
N ARG A 20 -26.44 18.90 -25.07
CA ARG A 20 -24.98 18.73 -25.18
C ARG A 20 -24.23 19.36 -24.01
N LYS A 21 -24.67 20.54 -23.53
CA LYS A 21 -24.08 21.19 -22.35
C LYS A 21 -24.33 20.38 -21.08
N GLU A 22 -25.56 19.91 -20.88
CA GLU A 22 -25.91 19.08 -19.71
C GLU A 22 -25.11 17.77 -19.67
N ILE A 23 -24.91 17.11 -20.83
CA ILE A 23 -24.07 15.90 -20.92
C ILE A 23 -22.62 16.20 -20.54
N VAL A 24 -22.07 17.32 -21.02
CA VAL A 24 -20.69 17.73 -20.72
C VAL A 24 -20.54 18.09 -19.24
N GLU A 25 -21.48 18.83 -18.67
CA GLU A 25 -21.49 19.19 -17.24
C GLU A 25 -21.62 17.95 -16.35
N PHE A 26 -22.49 17.01 -16.71
CA PHE A 26 -22.62 15.73 -16.00
C PHE A 26 -21.33 14.91 -16.07
N ALA A 27 -20.72 14.79 -17.26
CA ALA A 27 -19.46 14.08 -17.44
C ALA A 27 -18.32 14.71 -16.62
N GLN A 28 -18.23 16.04 -16.59
CA GLN A 28 -17.26 16.77 -15.77
C GLN A 28 -17.47 16.53 -14.28
N LYS A 29 -18.73 16.51 -13.81
CA LYS A 29 -19.07 16.22 -12.42
C LYS A 29 -18.65 14.79 -12.03
N CYS A 30 -18.98 13.80 -12.86
CA CYS A 30 -18.56 12.41 -12.62
C CYS A 30 -17.03 12.24 -12.66
N ALA A 31 -16.33 12.96 -13.56
CA ALA A 31 -14.87 12.92 -13.62
C ALA A 31 -14.25 13.50 -12.33
N LYS A 32 -14.77 14.64 -11.86
CA LYS A 32 -14.34 15.27 -10.62
C LYS A 32 -14.57 14.36 -9.41
N GLU A 33 -15.73 13.74 -9.30
CA GLU A 33 -16.04 12.81 -8.21
C GLU A 33 -15.11 11.59 -8.21
N LYS A 34 -14.77 11.04 -9.39
CA LYS A 34 -13.79 9.96 -9.49
C LYS A 34 -12.39 10.41 -9.06
N GLU A 35 -12.01 11.63 -9.42
CA GLU A 35 -10.72 12.20 -9.04
C GLU A 35 -10.63 12.45 -7.53
N ASP A 36 -11.67 13.01 -6.93
CA ASP A 36 -11.77 13.25 -5.48
C ASP A 36 -11.70 11.93 -4.70
N ASN A 37 -12.45 10.90 -5.15
CA ASN A 37 -12.37 9.56 -4.58
C ASN A 37 -10.97 8.95 -4.72
N ARG A 38 -10.27 9.17 -5.83
CA ARG A 38 -8.89 8.70 -6.03
C ARG A 38 -7.94 9.40 -5.08
N LYS A 39 -8.05 10.72 -4.92
CA LYS A 39 -7.23 11.52 -4.00
C LYS A 39 -7.47 11.08 -2.55
N GLU A 40 -8.70 10.83 -2.15
CA GLU A 40 -9.02 10.38 -0.80
C GLU A 40 -8.43 8.99 -0.51
N ARG A 41 -8.54 8.05 -1.48
CA ARG A 41 -7.90 6.73 -1.37
C ARG A 41 -6.38 6.83 -1.25
N GLN A 42 -5.75 7.73 -2.00
CA GLN A 42 -4.31 7.98 -1.90
C GLN A 42 -3.91 8.54 -0.54
N LYS A 43 -4.66 9.51 0.00
CA LYS A 43 -4.42 10.06 1.35
C LYS A 43 -4.53 8.97 2.42
N LYS A 44 -5.58 8.13 2.35
CA LYS A 44 -5.76 7.00 3.28
C LYS A 44 -4.62 5.98 3.17
N ALA A 45 -4.17 5.69 1.94
CA ALA A 45 -3.03 4.80 1.72
C ALA A 45 -1.73 5.39 2.29
N GLN A 46 -1.49 6.69 2.12
CA GLN A 46 -0.34 7.37 2.68
C GLN A 46 -0.39 7.38 4.22
N ALA A 47 -1.53 7.73 4.81
CA ALA A 47 -1.71 7.69 6.27
C ALA A 47 -1.49 6.28 6.83
N LYS A 48 -1.96 5.24 6.13
CA LYS A 48 -1.71 3.85 6.50
C LYS A 48 -0.22 3.51 6.45
N LYS A 49 0.50 3.94 5.40
CA LYS A 49 1.95 3.76 5.33
C LYS A 49 2.66 4.46 6.48
N SER A 50 2.32 5.71 6.79
CA SER A 50 2.92 6.41 7.93
C SER A 50 2.64 5.71 9.27
N HIS A 51 1.46 5.13 9.45
CA HIS A 51 1.13 4.33 10.63
C HIS A 51 1.96 3.03 10.69
N LEU A 52 2.13 2.36 9.55
CA LEU A 52 2.99 1.17 9.47
C LEU A 52 4.47 1.52 9.68
N ASP A 53 4.96 2.63 9.15
CA ASP A 53 6.35 3.10 9.35
C ASP A 53 6.66 3.33 10.83
N GLN A 54 5.71 3.87 11.61
CA GLN A 54 5.83 4.08 13.05
C GLN A 54 5.77 2.78 13.86
N LEU A 55 5.16 1.71 13.32
CA LEU A 55 5.11 0.42 13.99
C LEU A 55 6.46 -0.29 13.89
N GLU A 56 6.99 -0.70 15.05
CA GLU A 56 8.18 -1.53 15.15
C GLU A 56 7.89 -2.97 14.70
N LEU A 57 8.86 -3.59 14.05
CA LEU A 57 8.77 -4.98 13.61
C LEU A 57 8.97 -5.90 14.83
N ILE A 58 7.90 -6.54 15.29
CA ILE A 58 7.97 -7.48 16.42
C ILE A 58 8.46 -8.83 15.91
N LEU A 59 9.67 -9.22 16.32
CA LEU A 59 10.31 -10.48 15.98
C LEU A 59 10.13 -11.58 17.06
N ASP A 60 9.27 -11.35 18.06
CA ASP A 60 8.94 -12.35 19.08
C ASP A 60 7.68 -13.14 18.69
N ALA A 61 7.84 -14.44 18.45
CA ALA A 61 6.75 -15.34 18.09
C ALA A 61 5.65 -15.46 19.16
N ASN A 62 5.96 -15.26 20.45
CA ASN A 62 4.96 -15.32 21.51
C ASN A 62 4.08 -14.06 21.51
N ALA A 63 4.70 -12.88 21.36
CA ALA A 63 3.99 -11.63 21.23
C ALA A 63 3.00 -11.65 20.05
N ILE A 64 3.37 -12.28 18.91
CA ILE A 64 2.48 -12.42 17.75
C ILE A 64 1.22 -13.27 18.04
N LYS A 65 1.31 -14.28 18.90
CA LYS A 65 0.16 -15.13 19.26
C LYS A 65 -0.88 -14.37 20.08
N ASP A 66 -0.44 -13.38 20.84
CA ASP A 66 -1.31 -12.53 21.64
C ASP A 66 -1.97 -11.41 20.82
N LEU A 67 -1.40 -11.05 19.66
CA LEU A 67 -1.97 -10.07 18.74
C LEU A 67 -3.22 -10.60 18.03
N LYS A 68 -4.27 -9.76 18.00
CA LYS A 68 -5.56 -10.07 17.37
C LYS A 68 -6.10 -8.88 16.58
N GLY A 69 -6.99 -9.16 15.64
CA GLY A 69 -7.77 -8.12 14.93
C GLY A 69 -6.89 -7.19 14.09
N ALA A 70 -7.01 -5.88 14.33
CA ALA A 70 -6.29 -4.85 13.58
C ALA A 70 -4.77 -4.93 13.78
N ALA A 71 -4.31 -5.11 15.03
CA ALA A 71 -2.89 -5.16 15.34
C ALA A 71 -2.16 -6.31 14.61
N LEU A 72 -2.80 -7.48 14.51
CA LEU A 72 -2.25 -8.60 13.75
C LEU A 72 -2.16 -8.30 12.24
N ARG A 73 -3.15 -7.58 11.70
CA ARG A 73 -3.16 -7.19 10.28
C ARG A 73 -2.11 -6.14 9.98
N ASP A 74 -1.93 -5.17 10.87
CA ASP A 74 -0.91 -4.14 10.73
C ASP A 74 0.49 -4.77 10.79
N MET A 75 0.71 -5.73 11.70
CA MET A 75 1.96 -6.49 11.75
C MET A 75 2.18 -7.31 10.48
N PHE A 76 1.17 -8.01 9.97
CA PHE A 76 1.27 -8.72 8.70
C PHE A 76 1.64 -7.80 7.52
N ASP A 77 1.02 -6.62 7.44
CA ASP A 77 1.32 -5.64 6.40
C ASP A 77 2.76 -5.11 6.56
N LYS A 78 3.29 -4.94 7.79
CA LYS A 78 4.68 -4.56 8.05
C LYS A 78 5.68 -5.64 7.61
N PHE A 79 5.43 -6.91 7.94
CA PHE A 79 6.26 -8.03 7.46
C PHE A 79 6.25 -8.11 5.93
N LYS A 80 5.13 -7.78 5.29
CA LYS A 80 5.03 -7.70 3.83
C LYS A 80 5.85 -6.55 3.25
N GLU A 81 5.86 -5.38 3.87
CA GLU A 81 6.73 -4.27 3.47
C GLU A 81 8.21 -4.61 3.62
N ALA A 82 8.57 -5.39 4.65
CA ALA A 82 9.92 -5.90 4.86
C ALA A 82 10.32 -7.06 3.92
N ASN A 83 9.46 -7.42 2.96
CA ASN A 83 9.66 -8.53 2.02
C ASN A 83 9.92 -9.89 2.68
N ALA A 84 9.18 -10.20 3.75
CA ALA A 84 9.34 -11.48 4.43
C ALA A 84 9.00 -12.68 3.53
N PRO A 85 9.82 -13.74 3.53
CA PRO A 85 9.53 -14.98 2.83
C PRO A 85 8.36 -15.71 3.51
N ASP A 86 7.68 -16.58 2.74
CA ASP A 86 6.65 -17.49 3.25
C ASP A 86 5.44 -16.86 3.94
N LEU A 87 5.17 -15.56 3.72
CA LEU A 87 3.89 -14.92 4.12
C LEU A 87 2.65 -15.54 3.45
N GLY A 88 2.85 -16.48 2.52
CA GLY A 88 1.83 -17.33 1.94
C GLY A 88 0.83 -16.55 1.09
N LYS A 89 0.02 -17.29 0.33
CA LYS A 89 -1.10 -16.77 -0.48
C LYS A 89 -2.25 -16.24 0.38
N VAL A 90 -1.95 -15.54 1.47
CA VAL A 90 -2.94 -14.83 2.27
C VAL A 90 -3.34 -13.59 1.46
N ASP A 91 -4.21 -13.82 0.48
CA ASP A 91 -4.81 -12.75 -0.30
C ASP A 91 -5.59 -11.83 0.63
N LYS A 92 -5.71 -10.56 0.26
CA LYS A 92 -6.52 -9.57 1.02
C LYS A 92 -7.99 -10.00 1.21
N GLY A 93 -8.47 -11.05 0.54
CA GLY A 93 -9.78 -11.66 0.75
C GLY A 93 -9.80 -12.79 1.78
N CYS A 94 -8.64 -13.36 2.13
CA CYS A 94 -8.47 -14.51 3.02
C CYS A 94 -7.97 -14.13 4.42
N TYR A 95 -8.19 -12.88 4.87
CA TYR A 95 -8.10 -12.51 6.30
C TYR A 95 -9.08 -13.27 7.21
N GLY A 96 -9.68 -14.36 6.72
CA GLY A 96 -10.76 -15.11 7.38
C GLY A 96 -10.28 -15.99 8.53
N LYS A 97 -8.98 -16.30 8.63
CA LYS A 97 -8.44 -17.10 9.73
C LYS A 97 -7.23 -16.42 10.37
N VAL A 98 -7.42 -16.02 11.62
CA VAL A 98 -6.37 -15.43 12.48
C VAL A 98 -5.17 -16.37 12.59
N GLY A 99 -5.41 -17.68 12.70
CA GLY A 99 -4.36 -18.70 12.79
C GLY A 99 -3.43 -18.72 11.57
N ASP A 100 -3.99 -18.66 10.36
CA ASP A 100 -3.18 -18.68 9.13
C ASP A 100 -2.23 -17.47 9.05
N ILE A 101 -2.69 -16.29 9.52
CA ILE A 101 -1.87 -15.07 9.56
C ILE A 101 -0.78 -15.20 10.63
N GLN A 102 -1.12 -15.69 11.82
CA GLN A 102 -0.15 -15.90 12.90
C GLN A 102 0.92 -16.91 12.48
N ASP A 103 0.53 -18.04 11.89
CA ASP A 103 1.45 -19.08 11.43
C ASP A 103 2.39 -18.56 10.33
N ALA A 104 1.90 -17.72 9.42
CA ALA A 104 2.72 -17.09 8.39
C ALA A 104 3.77 -16.14 8.98
N ILE A 105 3.38 -15.30 9.94
CA ILE A 105 4.30 -14.39 10.63
C ILE A 105 5.33 -15.18 11.45
N VAL A 106 4.91 -16.23 12.17
CA VAL A 106 5.84 -17.08 12.94
C VAL A 106 6.86 -17.76 12.03
N LYS A 107 6.46 -18.26 10.85
CA LYS A 107 7.41 -18.82 9.86
C LYS A 107 8.39 -17.78 9.32
N ALA A 108 7.94 -16.54 9.12
CA ALA A 108 8.82 -15.44 8.74
C ALA A 108 9.85 -15.13 9.85
N ILE A 109 9.42 -15.11 11.12
CA ILE A 109 10.29 -14.96 12.29
C ILE A 109 11.29 -16.11 12.39
N ASP A 110 10.86 -17.36 12.19
CA ASP A 110 11.76 -18.52 12.16
C ASP A 110 12.82 -18.37 11.05
N SER A 111 12.45 -17.78 9.91
CA SER A 111 13.38 -17.53 8.80
C SER A 111 14.38 -16.41 9.13
N TYR A 112 13.95 -15.40 9.89
CA TYR A 112 14.81 -14.38 10.47
C TYR A 112 15.84 -14.98 11.43
N HIS A 113 15.40 -15.78 12.41
CA HIS A 113 16.30 -16.45 13.35
C HIS A 113 17.28 -17.41 12.66
N LYS A 114 16.88 -18.04 11.55
CA LYS A 114 17.73 -18.89 10.72
C LYS A 114 18.68 -18.09 9.80
N LYS A 115 18.69 -16.75 9.90
CA LYS A 115 19.46 -15.83 9.03
C LYS A 115 19.19 -16.03 7.53
N LYS A 116 18.05 -16.62 7.19
CA LYS A 116 17.62 -16.80 5.79
C LYS A 116 16.95 -15.55 5.23
N TRP A 117 16.52 -14.66 6.11
CA TRP A 117 15.88 -13.40 5.78
C TRP A 117 16.39 -12.31 6.69
N VAL A 118 16.72 -11.17 6.09
CA VAL A 118 17.09 -9.92 6.77
C VAL A 118 16.04 -8.89 6.37
N PRO A 119 15.31 -8.29 7.32
CA PRO A 119 14.36 -7.23 7.02
C PRO A 119 15.09 -6.07 6.35
N ALA A 120 14.51 -5.47 5.32
CA ALA A 120 15.12 -4.32 4.64
C ALA A 120 15.43 -3.15 5.59
N LEU A 121 14.70 -3.06 6.72
CA LEU A 121 14.90 -2.08 7.79
C LEU A 121 16.22 -2.28 8.56
N ASP A 122 16.66 -3.52 8.78
CA ASP A 122 17.90 -3.82 9.50
C ASP A 122 19.15 -3.74 8.62
N SER A 123 19.00 -3.86 7.30
CA SER A 123 20.15 -3.71 6.37
C SER A 123 20.78 -2.31 6.37
N LEU A 124 20.12 -1.32 6.98
CA LEU A 124 20.67 0.03 7.20
C LEU A 124 21.42 0.18 8.53
N ALA A 125 21.25 -0.75 9.48
CA ALA A 125 21.87 -0.68 10.80
C ALA A 125 23.26 -1.37 10.85
N GLU A 126 23.56 -2.29 9.94
CA GLU A 126 24.84 -3.01 9.86
C GLU A 126 25.95 -2.22 9.11
N GLY A 127 25.84 -0.88 9.03
CA GLY A 127 26.82 0.00 8.38
C GLY A 127 27.77 0.73 9.32
N ASN A 128 27.64 0.58 10.64
CA ASN A 128 28.55 1.19 11.62
C ASN A 128 29.37 0.09 12.31
N GLU A 129 30.31 -0.49 11.58
CA GLU A 129 31.49 -1.07 12.21
C GLU A 129 32.32 0.08 12.80
N GLU A 130 32.15 0.29 14.09
CA GLU A 130 32.99 1.16 14.91
C GLU A 130 34.43 0.62 14.84
N VAL A 131 35.26 1.21 13.98
CA VAL A 131 36.70 0.98 13.96
C VAL A 131 37.27 1.63 15.21
N ILE A 132 37.28 0.88 16.32
CA ILE A 132 38.09 1.22 17.49
C ILE A 132 39.54 0.95 17.08
N LEU A 133 40.21 1.99 16.57
CA LEU A 133 41.67 2.04 16.53
C LEU A 133 42.14 2.08 17.98
N ALA A 134 42.48 0.92 18.53
CA ALA A 134 43.16 0.80 19.80
C ALA A 134 44.53 1.51 19.69
N ASP A 135 44.76 2.44 20.62
CA ASP A 135 46.06 3.02 20.92
C ASP A 135 47.10 1.91 21.10
N ASP A 136 48.16 1.93 20.28
CA ASP A 136 49.40 1.22 20.55
C ASP A 136 50.38 2.25 21.12
N GLU A 137 50.37 2.36 22.44
CA GLU A 137 51.42 2.97 23.26
C GLU A 137 52.74 2.20 23.03
N ALA A 138 53.57 2.69 22.11
CA ALA A 138 54.97 2.29 22.04
C ALA A 138 55.83 3.29 22.84
N SER A 139 55.97 3.00 24.13
CA SER A 139 56.99 3.56 25.02
C SER A 139 58.37 2.99 24.65
N ASP A 140 59.32 3.83 24.22
CA ASP A 140 60.71 3.95 24.72
C ASP A 140 61.38 5.22 24.19
#